data_AF-A0A8B9GRB6-F1
#
_entry.id   AF-A0A8B9GRB6-F1
#
_cell.length_a   1.000
_cell.length_b   1.000
_cell.length_c   1.000
_cell.angle_alpha   90.00
_cell.angle_beta   90.00
_cell.angle_gamma   90.00
#
_symmetry.space_group_name_H-M   'P 1'
#
loop_
_entity.id
_entity.type
_entity.pdbx_description
1 polymer ?
#
loop_
_entity_poly.entity_id
_entity_poly.type
_entity_poly.pdbx_seq_one_letter_code
_entity_poly.pdbx_strand_id
1 'polypeptide(L)'
;MPSTELLNAVKDSTFITNILSAPVILQQTCIQQIVSADPLKILDNVPDKLASYIPSVLLTSFSSLNVQLLNKKIWRPEQVTIFTLSESVLQGFTASSIKTLSVQKIKQLVKACRPRSGRSKVVLKESQLTLMYNMIKDDTSLAFADLPSDMLLYYNYDKVQTGSCRSYFSALGSADFSVLSSVLNKQSVLFSNAQSCLGISGYKLTKDQVGVLGNMICTLDAAYIQNSDPSILEYLKNCTDLSSAQVTAVQTLLTSGSTSYGIPSVWTQQTLEQLGGLSLYLKQDFWASFGTVSCTVGNITAVTISDDSFPMDYDSAQFDACLDSSFLTYNLAGLTQKVLDTSLQTIILNKLKQLYPSGLPESEVQLLGSTSRMASAADISQWNITTTDTLSSLLDSTYGVWTSDQSKAVIMRYLSVTGNTLGTAELNIIGSSVCSLDVSVLKNITADSLKSANALNLTNCSVDQKTTLYTIANSSYYSQRSVSSTFYQLISSYLGNSHTPVHRKHTCTTLIHQPLPA
;
A
#
# COMPACT_ATOMS: atom_id res chain seq x y z
N MET A 1 28.59 -25.64 -15.53
CA MET A 1 29.78 -24.79 -15.63
C MET A 1 30.66 -25.06 -14.41
N PRO A 2 31.97 -25.26 -14.55
CA PRO A 2 32.90 -25.34 -13.42
C PRO A 2 32.79 -24.13 -12.49
N SER A 3 32.93 -24.33 -11.18
CA SER A 3 32.75 -23.28 -10.17
C SER A 3 33.64 -22.05 -10.39
N THR A 4 34.87 -22.25 -10.86
CA THR A 4 35.83 -21.17 -11.14
C THR A 4 35.45 -20.34 -12.36
N GLU A 5 34.87 -20.97 -13.39
CA GLU A 5 34.35 -20.26 -14.57
C GLU A 5 33.10 -19.45 -14.20
N LEU A 6 32.23 -20.00 -13.35
CA LEU A 6 31.06 -19.29 -12.83
C LEU A 6 31.44 -18.03 -12.04
N LEU A 7 32.43 -18.13 -11.13
CA LEU A 7 32.92 -17.00 -10.34
C LEU A 7 33.56 -15.87 -11.19
N ASN A 8 34.05 -16.19 -12.39
CA ASN A 8 34.51 -15.19 -13.34
C ASN A 8 33.37 -14.63 -14.19
N ALA A 9 32.44 -15.48 -14.64
CA ALA A 9 31.28 -15.07 -15.42
C ALA A 9 30.38 -14.08 -14.65
N VAL A 10 30.22 -14.27 -13.34
CA VAL A 10 29.38 -13.39 -12.50
C VAL A 10 29.98 -12.00 -12.26
N LYS A 11 31.22 -11.74 -12.71
CA LYS A 11 31.82 -10.40 -12.74
C LYS A 11 31.45 -9.62 -14.00
N ASP A 12 30.93 -10.29 -15.03
CA ASP A 12 30.49 -9.67 -16.27
C ASP A 12 29.05 -9.16 -16.18
N SER A 13 28.84 -7.89 -16.53
CA SER A 13 27.52 -7.24 -16.42
C SER A 13 26.47 -7.79 -17.40
N THR A 14 26.92 -8.29 -18.56
CA THR A 14 26.04 -8.87 -19.57
C THR A 14 25.51 -10.21 -19.09
N PHE A 15 26.38 -11.03 -18.50
CA PHE A 15 26.00 -12.29 -17.87
C PHE A 15 24.98 -12.07 -16.73
N ILE A 16 25.20 -11.10 -15.84
CA ILE A 16 24.23 -10.78 -14.75
C ILE A 16 22.87 -10.37 -15.33
N THR A 17 22.85 -9.56 -16.39
CA THR A 17 21.61 -9.09 -17.01
C THR A 17 20.84 -10.25 -17.65
N ASN A 18 21.53 -11.17 -18.32
CA ASN A 18 20.92 -12.36 -18.90
C ASN A 18 20.34 -13.29 -17.82
N ILE A 19 21.01 -13.45 -16.68
CA ILE A 19 20.50 -14.23 -15.55
C ILE A 19 19.27 -13.58 -14.93
N LEU A 20 19.25 -12.24 -14.76
CA LEU A 20 18.08 -11.54 -14.21
C LEU A 20 16.82 -11.68 -15.09
N SER A 21 17.00 -11.82 -16.41
CA SER A 21 15.91 -12.07 -17.36
C SER A 21 15.48 -13.54 -17.46
N ALA A 22 16.19 -14.45 -16.80
CA ALA A 22 15.90 -15.88 -16.83
C ALA A 22 14.80 -16.27 -15.82
N PRO A 23 14.11 -17.42 -16.00
CA PRO A 23 13.19 -17.95 -14.99
C PRO A 23 13.82 -18.03 -13.59
N VAL A 24 13.02 -17.76 -12.55
CA VAL A 24 13.45 -17.69 -11.13
C VAL A 24 14.28 -18.90 -10.69
N ILE A 25 13.94 -20.09 -11.19
CA ILE A 25 14.67 -21.33 -10.88
C ILE A 25 16.13 -21.29 -11.32
N LEU A 26 16.44 -20.64 -12.45
CA LEU A 26 17.80 -20.50 -12.95
C LEU A 26 18.58 -19.44 -12.14
N GLN A 27 17.90 -18.39 -11.68
CA GLN A 27 18.49 -17.38 -10.79
C GLN A 27 18.88 -18.01 -9.44
N GLN A 28 17.99 -18.82 -8.85
CA GLN A 28 18.25 -19.55 -7.62
C GLN A 28 19.38 -20.58 -7.79
N THR A 29 19.36 -21.34 -8.88
CA THR A 29 20.40 -22.35 -9.18
C THR A 29 21.78 -21.69 -9.34
N CYS A 30 21.84 -20.55 -10.03
CA CYS A 30 23.08 -19.78 -10.19
C CYS A 30 23.65 -19.34 -8.83
N ILE A 31 22.82 -18.78 -7.96
CA ILE A 31 23.25 -18.37 -6.61
C ILE A 31 23.67 -19.57 -5.75
N GLN A 32 22.94 -20.69 -5.81
CA GLN A 32 23.34 -21.91 -5.09
C GLN A 32 24.72 -22.40 -5.52
N GLN A 33 25.05 -22.36 -6.82
CA GLN A 33 26.38 -22.75 -7.30
C GLN A 33 27.48 -21.77 -6.89
N ILE A 34 27.22 -20.46 -6.88
CA ILE A 34 28.18 -19.44 -6.39
C ILE A 34 28.46 -19.66 -4.90
N VAL A 35 27.42 -19.86 -4.09
CA VAL A 35 27.58 -20.05 -2.65
C VAL A 35 28.30 -21.37 -2.34
N SER A 36 28.01 -22.42 -3.12
CA SER A 36 28.69 -23.72 -2.97
C SER A 36 30.16 -23.67 -3.39
N ALA A 37 30.53 -22.74 -4.28
CA ALA A 37 31.90 -22.59 -4.76
C ALA A 37 32.84 -21.96 -3.71
N ASP A 38 32.35 -20.98 -2.95
CA ASP A 38 33.12 -20.32 -1.88
C ASP A 38 32.19 -19.81 -0.77
N PRO A 39 31.87 -20.66 0.22
CA PRO A 39 30.94 -20.35 1.30
C PRO A 39 31.42 -19.25 2.26
N LEU A 40 32.71 -18.90 2.24
CA LEU A 40 33.30 -17.90 3.15
C LEU A 40 33.32 -16.49 2.55
N LYS A 41 33.13 -16.37 1.23
CA LYS A 41 33.14 -15.08 0.49
C LYS A 41 31.85 -14.80 -0.25
N ILE A 42 30.71 -15.19 0.33
CA ILE A 42 29.38 -15.00 -0.27
C ILE A 42 29.13 -13.53 -0.65
N LEU A 43 29.48 -12.58 0.24
CA LEU A 43 29.25 -11.15 0.00
C LEU A 43 30.14 -10.56 -1.09
N ASP A 44 31.32 -11.12 -1.29
CA ASP A 44 32.26 -10.69 -2.34
C ASP A 44 31.87 -11.30 -3.71
N ASN A 45 31.41 -12.56 -3.71
CA ASN A 45 31.22 -13.34 -4.93
C ASN A 45 29.80 -13.23 -5.51
N VAL A 46 28.77 -12.97 -4.70
CA VAL A 46 27.39 -12.83 -5.20
C VAL A 46 27.18 -11.42 -5.76
N PRO A 47 26.73 -11.24 -7.01
CA PRO A 47 26.45 -9.93 -7.58
C PRO A 47 25.35 -9.15 -6.85
N ASP A 48 25.46 -7.83 -6.81
CA ASP A 48 24.59 -6.94 -6.04
C ASP A 48 23.10 -7.12 -6.35
N LYS A 49 22.76 -7.29 -7.63
CA LYS A 49 21.38 -7.42 -8.11
C LYS A 49 20.75 -8.80 -7.87
N LEU A 50 21.57 -9.81 -7.55
CA LEU A 50 21.11 -11.20 -7.35
C LEU A 50 21.14 -11.62 -5.88
N ALA A 51 21.54 -10.72 -4.97
CA ALA A 51 21.60 -10.98 -3.53
C ALA A 51 20.24 -11.39 -2.93
N SER A 52 19.14 -10.95 -3.55
CA SER A 52 17.76 -11.29 -3.17
C SER A 52 17.41 -12.77 -3.30
N TYR A 53 18.26 -13.57 -3.95
CA TYR A 53 18.10 -15.03 -4.12
C TYR A 53 18.99 -15.86 -3.20
N ILE A 54 19.81 -15.23 -2.34
CA ILE A 54 20.60 -15.96 -1.35
C ILE A 54 19.65 -16.59 -0.32
N PRO A 55 19.71 -17.92 -0.09
CA PRO A 55 18.89 -18.55 0.93
C PRO A 55 19.14 -17.91 2.31
N SER A 56 18.05 -17.47 2.94
CA SER A 56 17.99 -16.83 4.25
C SER A 56 18.84 -17.52 5.34
N VAL A 57 18.88 -18.84 5.34
CA VAL A 57 19.66 -19.65 6.29
C VAL A 57 21.18 -19.42 6.19
N LEU A 58 21.68 -19.01 5.02
CA LEU A 58 23.10 -18.74 4.78
C LEU A 58 23.50 -17.34 5.23
N LEU A 59 22.52 -16.48 5.56
CA LEU A 59 22.76 -15.10 5.95
C LEU A 59 23.01 -14.92 7.46
N THR A 60 22.77 -15.96 8.26
CA THR A 60 22.90 -15.94 9.73
C THR A 60 24.34 -16.13 10.24
N SER A 61 25.26 -16.54 9.37
CA SER A 61 26.61 -17.01 9.74
C SER A 61 27.72 -15.98 9.51
N PHE A 62 27.40 -14.74 9.13
CA PHE A 62 28.39 -13.70 8.86
C PHE A 62 28.89 -13.04 10.15
N SER A 63 30.01 -13.53 10.70
CA SER A 63 30.58 -13.04 11.96
C SER A 63 31.44 -11.77 11.85
N SER A 64 31.81 -11.34 10.64
CA SER A 64 32.58 -10.11 10.40
C SER A 64 32.10 -9.39 9.14
N LEU A 65 31.14 -8.46 9.30
CA LEU A 65 30.49 -7.84 8.16
C LEU A 65 31.21 -6.55 7.73
N ASN A 66 31.66 -6.53 6.47
CA ASN A 66 31.99 -5.28 5.79
C ASN A 66 30.69 -4.60 5.35
N VAL A 67 30.21 -3.66 6.18
CA VAL A 67 28.95 -2.93 5.99
C VAL A 67 28.88 -2.21 4.63
N GLN A 68 30.01 -1.81 4.06
CA GLN A 68 30.05 -1.18 2.74
C GLN A 68 29.68 -2.14 1.60
N LEU A 69 29.99 -3.44 1.74
CA LEU A 69 29.59 -4.44 0.74
C LEU A 69 28.12 -4.82 0.89
N LEU A 70 27.62 -4.88 2.12
CA LEU A 70 26.22 -5.20 2.40
C LEU A 70 25.25 -4.14 1.84
N ASN A 71 25.59 -2.86 1.99
CA ASN A 71 24.78 -1.74 1.53
C ASN A 71 24.70 -1.59 0.00
N LYS A 72 25.56 -2.28 -0.74
CA LYS A 72 25.53 -2.29 -2.21
C LYS A 72 24.57 -3.34 -2.77
N LYS A 73 24.24 -4.36 -1.98
CA LYS A 73 23.38 -5.49 -2.39
C LYS A 73 21.89 -5.12 -2.36
N ILE A 74 21.12 -5.75 -3.24
CA ILE A 74 19.64 -5.64 -3.28
C ILE A 74 19.04 -6.80 -2.48
N TRP A 75 18.40 -6.49 -1.36
CA TRP A 75 17.82 -7.47 -0.43
C TRP A 75 16.28 -7.52 -0.52
N ARG A 76 15.70 -8.69 -0.27
CA ARG A 76 14.25 -8.79 0.01
C ARG A 76 13.95 -8.26 1.42
N PRO A 77 12.76 -7.69 1.66
CA PRO A 77 12.36 -7.22 2.99
C PRO A 77 12.57 -8.28 4.09
N GLU A 78 12.29 -9.55 3.78
CA GLU A 78 12.44 -10.70 4.68
C GLU A 78 13.90 -11.09 4.96
N GLN A 79 14.85 -10.72 4.09
CA GLN A 79 16.28 -10.99 4.30
C GLN A 79 16.94 -9.88 5.11
N VAL A 80 16.43 -8.65 5.01
CA VAL A 80 16.92 -7.50 5.80
C VAL A 80 16.73 -7.74 7.30
N THR A 81 15.70 -8.46 7.71
CA THR A 81 15.48 -8.84 9.12
C THR A 81 16.48 -9.87 9.65
N ILE A 82 17.08 -10.67 8.77
CA ILE A 82 18.07 -11.72 9.13
C ILE A 82 19.43 -11.12 9.39
N PHE A 83 19.78 -10.06 8.65
CA PHE A 83 20.85 -9.16 9.03
C PHE A 83 20.41 -8.33 10.24
N THR A 84 20.21 -9.01 11.35
CA THR A 84 20.45 -8.46 12.68
C THR A 84 21.96 -8.26 12.89
N LEU A 85 22.65 -7.68 11.88
CA LEU A 85 23.49 -6.54 12.15
C LEU A 85 22.57 -5.52 12.75
N SER A 86 22.50 -5.61 14.08
CA SER A 86 21.76 -4.77 14.98
C SER A 86 21.25 -3.49 14.31
N GLU A 87 19.96 -3.22 14.49
CA GLU A 87 19.35 -1.91 14.30
C GLU A 87 20.23 -0.74 14.82
N SER A 88 21.24 -1.02 15.66
CA SER A 88 22.31 -0.18 16.20
C SER A 88 23.29 0.56 15.29
N VAL A 89 23.32 0.44 13.96
CA VAL A 89 24.31 1.24 13.21
C VAL A 89 23.76 2.58 12.70
N LEU A 90 22.46 2.70 12.38
CA LEU A 90 21.87 4.01 12.03
C LEU A 90 20.40 4.24 12.42
N GLN A 91 19.68 3.26 13.00
CA GLN A 91 18.30 3.46 13.48
C GLN A 91 18.07 3.05 14.95
N GLY A 92 19.11 2.63 15.66
CA GLY A 92 18.99 2.03 16.99
C GLY A 92 20.23 2.19 17.85
N PHE A 93 20.93 3.32 17.78
CA PHE A 93 21.84 3.64 18.87
C PHE A 93 21.02 3.80 20.15
N THR A 94 21.07 2.80 21.01
CA THR A 94 20.55 2.91 22.37
C THR A 94 21.42 3.89 23.15
N ALA A 95 20.87 4.47 24.22
CA ALA A 95 21.62 5.33 25.14
C ALA A 95 22.89 4.67 25.68
N SER A 96 22.94 3.33 25.73
CA SER A 96 24.12 2.56 26.13
C SER A 96 25.23 2.55 25.07
N SER A 97 24.91 2.28 23.80
CA SER A 97 25.91 2.20 22.72
C SER A 97 26.55 3.56 22.44
N ILE A 98 25.77 4.64 22.46
CA ILE A 98 26.28 6.00 22.20
C ILE A 98 27.17 6.52 23.35
N LYS A 99 26.90 6.15 24.62
CA LYS A 99 27.75 6.51 25.76
C LYS A 99 29.18 5.96 25.68
N THR A 100 29.39 4.86 24.95
CA THR A 100 30.73 4.26 24.76
C THR A 100 31.56 4.94 23.66
N LEU A 101 30.96 5.85 22.88
CA LEU A 101 31.66 6.57 21.81
C LEU A 101 32.35 7.83 22.35
N SER A 102 33.51 8.15 21.79
CA SER A 102 34.18 9.43 22.08
C SER A 102 33.37 10.60 21.51
N VAL A 103 33.42 11.75 22.18
CA VAL A 103 32.75 12.99 21.74
C VAL A 103 33.09 13.32 20.28
N GLN A 104 34.34 13.10 19.85
CA GLN A 104 34.77 13.34 18.47
C GLN A 104 34.05 12.45 17.44
N LYS A 105 33.83 11.17 17.75
CA LYS A 105 33.06 10.25 16.88
C LYS A 105 31.59 10.64 16.81
N ILE A 106 31.02 11.09 17.93
CA ILE A 106 29.63 11.57 17.99
C ILE A 106 29.45 12.81 17.13
N LYS A 107 30.40 13.76 17.17
CA LYS A 107 30.39 14.94 16.30
C LYS A 107 30.42 14.58 14.82
N GLN A 108 31.25 13.61 14.43
CA GLN A 108 31.29 13.12 13.05
C GLN A 108 29.95 12.49 12.63
N LEU A 109 29.33 11.73 13.53
CA LEU A 109 28.01 11.13 13.30
C LEU A 109 26.93 12.21 13.12
N VAL A 110 26.86 13.19 14.01
CA VAL A 110 25.92 14.33 13.92
C VAL A 110 26.09 15.07 12.59
N LYS A 111 27.33 15.37 12.20
CA LYS A 111 27.63 16.01 10.90
C LYS A 111 27.29 15.12 9.70
N ALA A 112 27.32 13.80 9.86
CA ALA A 112 26.93 12.84 8.83
C ALA A 112 25.40 12.73 8.65
N CYS A 113 24.61 13.07 9.67
CA CYS A 113 23.15 13.12 9.62
C CYS A 113 22.60 14.41 8.99
N ARG A 114 23.43 15.43 8.76
CA ARG A 114 23.00 16.68 8.14
C ARG A 114 22.51 16.44 6.69
N PRO A 115 21.41 17.10 6.26
CA PRO A 115 20.94 17.02 4.88
C PRO A 115 22.03 17.39 3.86
N ARG A 116 22.12 16.63 2.76
CA ARG A 116 23.06 16.88 1.64
C ARG A 116 22.31 16.71 0.32
N SER A 117 22.66 17.53 -0.67
CA SER A 117 22.09 17.42 -2.02
C SER A 117 22.34 16.01 -2.58
N GLY A 118 21.31 15.41 -3.16
CA GLY A 118 21.38 14.05 -3.75
C GLY A 118 21.36 12.89 -2.75
N ARG A 119 21.10 13.13 -1.45
CA ARG A 119 20.96 12.08 -0.44
C ARG A 119 19.64 12.21 0.31
N SER A 120 18.92 11.10 0.49
CA SER A 120 17.72 11.05 1.33
C SER A 120 18.01 11.52 2.75
N LYS A 121 17.09 12.29 3.33
CA LYS A 121 17.15 12.75 4.73
C LYS A 121 17.25 11.53 5.65
N VAL A 122 18.17 11.60 6.63
CA VAL A 122 18.26 10.56 7.67
C VAL A 122 17.10 10.77 8.63
N VAL A 123 16.21 9.79 8.74
CA VAL A 123 15.07 9.84 9.66
C VAL A 123 15.55 9.46 11.06
N LEU A 124 15.39 10.37 12.03
CA LEU A 124 15.82 10.20 13.41
C LEU A 124 14.59 10.20 14.33
N LYS A 125 14.56 9.29 15.30
CA LYS A 125 13.52 9.23 16.34
C LYS A 125 13.81 10.22 17.47
N GLU A 126 12.76 10.58 18.22
CA GLU A 126 12.82 11.54 19.33
C GLU A 126 13.93 11.24 20.35
N SER A 127 14.02 9.96 20.74
CA SER A 127 15.02 9.47 21.69
C SER A 127 16.45 9.62 21.19
N GLN A 128 16.67 9.46 19.88
CA GLN A 128 17.97 9.62 19.25
C GLN A 128 18.37 11.10 19.21
N LEU A 129 17.45 11.98 18.80
CA LEU A 129 17.68 13.43 18.77
C LEU A 129 18.04 13.97 20.15
N THR A 130 17.26 13.60 21.15
CA THR A 130 17.47 14.02 22.55
C THR A 130 18.82 13.53 23.08
N LEU A 131 19.16 12.27 22.83
CA LEU A 131 20.43 11.68 23.26
C LEU A 131 21.64 12.32 22.56
N MET A 132 21.58 12.44 21.23
CA MET A 132 22.66 13.05 20.43
C MET A 132 22.91 14.49 20.88
N TYR A 133 21.85 15.27 21.10
CA TYR A 133 21.97 16.62 21.59
C TYR A 133 22.57 16.67 23.00
N ASN A 134 22.08 15.84 23.93
CA ASN A 134 22.58 15.81 25.30
C ASN A 134 24.08 15.53 25.42
N MET A 135 24.69 14.85 24.45
CA MET A 135 26.13 14.56 24.45
C MET A 135 27.00 15.66 23.85
N ILE A 136 26.42 16.54 23.03
CA ILE A 136 27.17 17.63 22.36
C ILE A 136 26.77 19.01 22.89
N LYS A 137 25.75 19.11 23.74
CA LYS A 137 25.17 20.40 24.19
C LYS A 137 26.18 21.32 24.87
N ASP A 138 27.23 20.78 25.49
CA ASP A 138 28.26 21.54 26.21
C ASP A 138 29.51 21.81 25.36
N ASP A 139 29.55 21.31 24.12
CA ASP A 139 30.65 21.56 23.18
C ASP A 139 30.47 22.93 22.50
N THR A 140 31.35 23.87 22.84
CA THR A 140 31.33 25.25 22.32
C THR A 140 31.84 25.37 20.88
N SER A 141 32.40 24.31 20.29
CA SER A 141 32.92 24.32 18.91
C SER A 141 31.86 24.00 17.85
N LEU A 142 30.62 23.72 18.24
CA LEU A 142 29.51 23.44 17.32
C LEU A 142 28.49 24.57 17.37
N ALA A 143 28.24 25.19 16.21
CA ALA A 143 27.13 26.11 16.04
C ALA A 143 25.85 25.34 15.65
N PHE A 144 24.68 25.95 15.81
CA PHE A 144 23.43 25.35 15.33
C PHE A 144 23.48 25.02 13.82
N ALA A 145 24.23 25.80 13.04
CA ALA A 145 24.44 25.57 11.61
C ALA A 145 25.21 24.28 11.28
N ASP A 146 25.93 23.72 12.26
CA ASP A 146 26.62 22.43 12.12
C ASP A 146 25.72 21.22 12.39
N LEU A 147 24.50 21.45 12.87
CA LEU A 147 23.57 20.42 13.31
C LEU A 147 22.53 20.07 12.23
N PRO A 148 22.01 18.83 12.21
CA PRO A 148 20.81 18.47 11.44
C PRO A 148 19.59 19.30 11.89
N SER A 149 18.67 19.61 10.97
CA SER A 149 17.47 20.40 11.27
C SER A 149 16.62 19.80 12.40
N ASP A 150 16.44 18.48 12.41
CA ASP A 150 15.65 17.80 13.46
C ASP A 150 16.28 17.91 14.85
N MET A 151 17.61 18.03 14.95
CA MET A 151 18.27 18.24 16.24
C MET A 151 18.02 19.65 16.78
N LEU A 152 17.70 20.61 15.92
CA LEU A 152 17.38 21.98 16.34
C LEU A 152 16.10 22.04 17.19
N LEU A 153 15.22 21.04 17.09
CA LEU A 153 14.04 20.90 17.97
C LEU A 153 14.43 20.76 19.48
N TYR A 154 15.68 20.38 19.76
CA TYR A 154 16.23 20.23 21.11
C TYR A 154 17.29 21.25 21.46
N TYR A 155 17.71 22.07 20.50
CA TYR A 155 18.75 23.06 20.71
C TYR A 155 18.32 24.12 21.72
N ASN A 156 19.23 24.51 22.61
CA ASN A 156 18.97 25.57 23.56
C ASN A 156 19.00 26.92 22.83
N TYR A 157 17.82 27.51 22.64
CA TYR A 157 17.65 28.77 21.94
C TYR A 157 18.39 29.95 22.60
N ASP A 158 18.64 29.90 23.91
CA ASP A 158 19.43 30.93 24.62
C ASP A 158 20.88 31.05 24.10
N LYS A 159 21.37 30.01 23.42
CA LYS A 159 22.69 30.00 22.77
C LYS A 159 22.68 30.61 21.37
N VAL A 160 21.53 30.99 20.84
CA VAL A 160 21.40 31.63 19.53
C VAL A 160 21.60 33.14 19.69
N GLN A 161 22.56 33.70 18.95
CA GLN A 161 22.78 35.14 18.93
C GLN A 161 21.58 35.85 18.31
N THR A 162 21.18 37.01 18.87
CA THR A 162 20.01 37.78 18.42
C THR A 162 20.04 38.07 16.91
N GLY A 163 21.19 38.43 16.36
CA GLY A 163 21.35 38.69 14.92
C GLY A 163 21.23 37.45 14.02
N SER A 164 21.26 36.24 14.58
CA SER A 164 21.19 34.97 13.84
C SER A 164 19.89 34.20 14.08
N CYS A 165 18.95 34.75 14.86
CA CYS A 165 17.71 34.04 15.20
C CYS A 165 16.91 33.64 13.96
N ARG A 166 16.88 34.51 12.93
CA ARG A 166 16.18 34.23 11.68
C ARG A 166 16.80 33.06 10.91
N SER A 167 18.13 32.98 10.89
CA SER A 167 18.86 31.86 10.29
C SER A 167 18.61 30.56 11.06
N TYR A 168 18.50 30.64 12.39
CA TYR A 168 18.12 29.49 13.21
C TYR A 168 16.72 28.98 12.86
N PHE A 169 15.70 29.85 12.83
CA PHE A 169 14.34 29.43 12.50
C PHE A 169 14.19 28.95 11.06
N SER A 170 14.93 29.53 10.11
CA SER A 170 14.97 29.03 8.74
C SER A 170 15.54 27.61 8.65
N ALA A 171 16.60 27.30 9.41
CA ALA A 171 17.15 25.95 9.49
C ALA A 171 16.21 24.99 10.24
N LEU A 172 15.60 25.43 11.34
CA LEU A 172 14.62 24.67 12.12
C LEU A 172 13.34 24.39 11.33
N GLY A 173 12.92 25.30 10.45
CA GLY A 173 11.76 25.12 9.57
C GLY A 173 11.93 23.97 8.58
N SER A 174 13.13 23.43 8.42
CA SER A 174 13.37 22.20 7.64
C SER A 174 13.30 20.92 8.49
N ALA A 175 12.96 21.02 9.78
CA ALA A 175 12.82 19.88 10.68
C ALA A 175 11.51 19.12 10.41
N ASP A 176 11.48 17.87 10.85
CA ASP A 176 10.25 17.10 10.97
C ASP A 176 9.65 17.30 12.36
N PHE A 177 8.57 18.09 12.45
CA PHE A 177 7.91 18.40 13.71
C PHE A 177 7.03 17.27 14.24
N SER A 178 6.76 16.23 13.44
CA SER A 178 5.97 15.05 13.86
C SER A 178 6.74 14.17 14.85
N VAL A 179 8.07 14.32 14.93
CA VAL A 179 8.92 13.57 15.86
C VAL A 179 8.73 13.98 17.31
N LEU A 180 8.19 15.16 17.57
CA LEU A 180 8.03 15.69 18.93
C LEU A 180 6.89 14.98 19.66
N SER A 181 7.18 14.44 20.85
CA SER A 181 6.13 13.97 21.74
C SER A 181 5.31 15.14 22.29
N SER A 182 4.04 14.88 22.56
CA SER A 182 3.13 15.83 23.21
C SER A 182 3.53 16.16 24.66
N VAL A 183 4.41 15.37 25.27
CA VAL A 183 4.78 15.48 26.70
C VAL A 183 5.58 16.75 27.00
N LEU A 184 6.48 17.17 26.11
CA LEU A 184 7.45 18.23 26.39
C LEU A 184 6.98 19.65 26.02
N ASN A 185 5.77 19.80 25.46
CA ASN A 185 5.22 21.06 24.93
C ASN A 185 6.22 21.89 24.09
N LYS A 186 7.13 21.20 23.38
CA LYS A 186 8.24 21.84 22.66
C LYS A 186 7.77 22.73 21.52
N GLN A 187 6.69 22.33 20.85
CA GLN A 187 6.12 23.07 19.71
C GLN A 187 5.72 24.49 20.12
N SER A 188 4.99 24.63 21.25
CA SER A 188 4.57 25.93 21.77
C SER A 188 5.75 26.83 22.15
N VAL A 189 6.77 26.26 22.82
CA VAL A 189 7.98 27.01 23.21
C VAL A 189 8.78 27.48 21.97
N LEU A 190 8.97 26.60 21.00
CA LEU A 190 9.68 26.93 19.76
C LEU A 190 8.94 28.02 18.98
N PHE A 191 7.62 27.93 18.88
CA PHE A 191 6.83 28.95 18.20
C PHE A 191 6.85 30.28 18.94
N SER A 192 6.79 30.29 20.28
CA SER A 192 6.92 31.52 21.08
C SER A 192 8.27 32.23 20.83
N ASN A 193 9.36 31.48 20.79
CA ASN A 193 10.68 32.02 20.43
C ASN A 193 10.71 32.55 18.99
N ALA A 194 10.04 31.88 18.06
CA ALA A 194 9.90 32.33 16.68
C ALA A 194 9.13 33.64 16.59
N GLN A 195 8.07 33.80 17.39
CA GLN A 195 7.30 35.04 17.45
C GLN A 195 8.16 36.21 17.90
N SER A 196 8.95 36.03 18.97
CA SER A 196 9.88 37.07 19.44
C SER A 196 10.97 37.39 18.41
N CYS A 197 11.53 36.39 17.73
CA CYS A 197 12.57 36.59 16.71
C CYS A 197 12.04 37.31 15.46
N LEU A 198 10.85 36.91 14.98
CA LEU A 198 10.31 37.34 13.70
C LEU A 198 9.34 38.52 13.81
N GLY A 199 9.12 39.05 15.03
CA GLY A 199 8.19 40.14 15.28
C GLY A 199 6.74 39.79 14.94
N ILE A 200 6.34 38.52 15.16
CA ILE A 200 4.97 38.06 14.88
C ILE A 200 4.06 38.60 15.98
N SER A 201 2.99 39.29 15.58
CA SER A 201 1.96 39.80 16.47
C SER A 201 0.56 39.40 15.98
N GLY A 202 -0.33 39.08 16.93
CA GLY A 202 -1.65 38.54 16.62
C GLY A 202 -1.58 37.17 15.94
N TYR A 203 -2.53 36.90 15.03
CA TYR A 203 -2.68 35.60 14.34
C TYR A 203 -2.33 35.67 12.85
N LYS A 204 -1.55 36.68 12.42
CA LYS A 204 -1.23 36.91 11.00
C LYS A 204 0.25 36.73 10.75
N LEU A 205 0.59 35.86 9.81
CA LEU A 205 1.95 35.70 9.29
C LEU A 205 2.05 36.33 7.90
N THR A 206 3.09 37.11 7.68
CA THR A 206 3.47 37.59 6.36
C THR A 206 4.08 36.45 5.53
N LYS A 207 4.08 36.59 4.20
CA LYS A 207 4.76 35.65 3.28
C LYS A 207 6.20 35.35 3.69
N ASP A 208 6.91 36.36 4.18
CA ASP A 208 8.29 36.24 4.65
C ASP A 208 8.40 35.36 5.90
N GLN A 209 7.53 35.59 6.89
CA GLN A 209 7.47 34.80 8.13
C GLN A 209 7.05 33.35 7.86
N VAL A 210 6.09 33.12 6.96
CA VAL A 210 5.69 31.79 6.48
C VAL A 210 6.92 31.05 5.93
N GLY A 211 7.71 31.71 5.06
CA GLY A 211 8.91 31.12 4.50
C GLY A 211 10.00 30.78 5.52
N VAL A 212 10.16 31.59 6.57
CA VAL A 212 11.12 31.29 7.64
C VAL A 212 10.65 30.13 8.53
N LEU A 213 9.35 30.05 8.82
CA LEU A 213 8.79 29.01 9.69
C LEU A 213 8.80 27.62 9.03
N GLY A 214 8.62 27.55 7.71
CA GLY A 214 8.67 26.29 6.96
C GLY A 214 7.74 25.22 7.54
N ASN A 215 8.24 24.02 7.79
CA ASN A 215 7.49 22.89 8.36
C ASN A 215 6.96 23.14 9.78
N MET A 216 7.40 24.19 10.48
CA MET A 216 6.79 24.57 11.76
C MET A 216 5.31 24.94 11.58
N ILE A 217 4.91 25.34 10.37
CA ILE A 217 3.53 25.66 9.99
C ILE A 217 2.56 24.50 10.29
N CYS A 218 3.01 23.25 10.19
CA CYS A 218 2.20 22.07 10.48
C CYS A 218 1.73 22.00 11.95
N THR A 219 2.40 22.73 12.85
CA THR A 219 2.09 22.75 14.28
C THR A 219 1.26 23.96 14.71
N LEU A 220 0.94 24.86 13.78
CA LEU A 220 0.23 26.09 14.10
C LEU A 220 -1.26 25.87 14.32
N ASP A 221 -1.83 26.64 15.25
CA ASP A 221 -3.26 26.69 15.46
C ASP A 221 -4.01 27.20 14.22
N ALA A 222 -5.26 26.74 14.09
CA ALA A 222 -6.17 27.10 13.00
C ALA A 222 -6.28 28.62 12.77
N ALA A 223 -6.21 29.42 13.83
CA ALA A 223 -6.26 30.88 13.74
C ALA A 223 -5.10 31.47 12.93
N TYR A 224 -3.87 30.93 13.07
CA TYR A 224 -2.74 31.38 12.26
C TYR A 224 -2.90 30.96 10.81
N ILE A 225 -3.38 29.74 10.55
CA ILE A 225 -3.61 29.26 9.19
C ILE A 225 -4.60 30.16 8.46
N GLN A 226 -5.75 30.45 9.08
CA GLN A 226 -6.84 31.18 8.43
C GLN A 226 -6.50 32.65 8.13
N ASN A 227 -5.71 33.31 8.97
CA ASN A 227 -5.49 34.76 8.90
C ASN A 227 -4.15 35.17 8.27
N SER A 228 -3.29 34.21 7.95
CA SER A 228 -1.95 34.46 7.38
C SER A 228 -1.97 34.62 5.86
N ASP A 229 -0.83 35.01 5.31
CA ASP A 229 -0.61 35.09 3.86
C ASP A 229 -0.94 33.74 3.16
N PRO A 230 -1.64 33.74 2.02
CA PRO A 230 -2.06 32.52 1.32
C PRO A 230 -0.93 31.56 0.94
N SER A 231 0.31 32.02 0.86
CA SER A 231 1.47 31.16 0.63
C SER A 231 1.64 30.07 1.70
N ILE A 232 1.02 30.20 2.87
CA ILE A 232 0.99 29.17 3.92
C ILE A 232 0.45 27.82 3.41
N LEU A 233 -0.46 27.84 2.44
CA LEU A 233 -1.04 26.65 1.82
C LEU A 233 0.03 25.78 1.15
N GLU A 234 1.04 26.38 0.52
CA GLU A 234 2.11 25.64 -0.15
C GLU A 234 2.99 24.86 0.85
N TYR A 235 3.15 25.39 2.06
CA TYR A 235 3.88 24.71 3.12
C TYR A 235 3.03 23.64 3.80
N LEU A 236 1.72 23.85 3.92
CA LEU A 236 0.79 22.87 4.48
C LEU A 236 0.68 21.59 3.65
N LYS A 237 0.99 21.63 2.34
CA LYS A 237 1.10 20.44 1.48
C LYS A 237 2.16 19.44 1.95
N ASN A 238 3.17 19.90 2.70
CA ASN A 238 4.26 19.06 3.21
C ASN A 238 3.95 18.46 4.59
N CYS A 239 2.79 18.78 5.18
CA CYS A 239 2.40 18.26 6.48
C CYS A 239 1.91 16.80 6.36
N THR A 240 2.38 15.96 7.29
CA THR A 240 2.01 14.54 7.35
C THR A 240 0.61 14.31 7.92
N ASP A 241 0.10 15.26 8.71
CA ASP A 241 -1.22 15.23 9.30
C ASP A 241 -1.71 16.65 9.56
N LEU A 242 -3.03 16.84 9.58
CA LEU A 242 -3.71 18.10 9.87
C LEU A 242 -4.94 17.83 10.75
N SER A 243 -5.04 18.55 11.86
CA SER A 243 -6.21 18.45 12.74
C SER A 243 -7.49 18.99 12.06
N SER A 244 -8.66 18.54 12.51
CA SER A 244 -9.95 18.99 11.96
C SER A 244 -10.15 20.51 12.00
N ALA A 245 -9.58 21.18 13.01
CA ALA A 245 -9.59 22.63 13.13
C ALA A 245 -8.69 23.30 12.08
N GLN A 246 -7.48 22.77 11.86
CA GLN A 246 -6.56 23.25 10.82
C GLN A 246 -7.18 23.05 9.43
N VAL A 247 -7.82 21.91 9.17
CA VAL A 247 -8.54 21.64 7.92
C VAL A 247 -9.65 22.66 7.66
N THR A 248 -10.46 22.99 8.67
CA THR A 248 -11.49 24.03 8.53
C THR A 248 -10.88 25.40 8.24
N ALA A 249 -9.75 25.75 8.85
CA ALA A 249 -9.03 26.99 8.54
C ALA A 249 -8.47 26.99 7.10
N VAL A 250 -7.93 25.87 6.63
CA VAL A 250 -7.48 25.68 5.24
C VAL A 250 -8.64 25.87 4.26
N GLN A 251 -9.77 25.20 4.48
CA GLN A 251 -10.96 25.36 3.63
C GLN A 251 -11.42 26.81 3.60
N THR A 252 -11.51 27.47 4.75
CA THR A 252 -11.90 28.88 4.86
C THR A 252 -10.98 29.79 4.06
N LEU A 253 -9.66 29.58 4.17
CA LEU A 253 -8.66 30.35 3.44
C LEU A 253 -8.76 30.10 1.93
N LEU A 254 -8.91 28.84 1.49
CA LEU A 254 -9.09 28.48 0.09
C LEU A 254 -10.32 29.16 -0.51
N THR A 255 -11.48 29.06 0.14
CA THR A 255 -12.75 29.62 -0.36
C THR A 255 -12.84 31.15 -0.28
N SER A 256 -11.89 31.82 0.38
CA SER A 256 -11.88 33.28 0.54
C SER A 256 -11.78 34.04 -0.79
N GLY A 257 -11.29 33.40 -1.86
CA GLY A 257 -11.03 34.03 -3.15
C GLY A 257 -9.75 34.87 -3.22
N SER A 258 -9.03 35.03 -2.11
CA SER A 258 -7.77 35.80 -2.03
C SER A 258 -6.50 34.97 -2.26
N THR A 259 -6.65 33.68 -2.56
CA THR A 259 -5.53 32.76 -2.78
C THR A 259 -5.11 32.75 -4.26
N SER A 260 -3.97 32.12 -4.55
CA SER A 260 -3.54 31.86 -5.93
C SER A 260 -4.49 30.96 -6.72
N TYR A 261 -5.42 30.27 -6.04
CA TYR A 261 -6.41 29.40 -6.66
C TYR A 261 -7.65 30.16 -7.16
N GLY A 262 -7.77 31.46 -6.85
CA GLY A 262 -8.91 32.28 -7.24
C GLY A 262 -10.20 31.96 -6.48
N ILE A 263 -11.31 32.55 -6.93
CA ILE A 263 -12.64 32.35 -6.35
C ILE A 263 -13.18 30.94 -6.66
N PRO A 264 -13.99 30.32 -5.76
CA PRO A 264 -14.61 29.01 -5.99
C PRO A 264 -15.25 28.79 -7.37
N SER A 265 -15.94 29.81 -7.89
CA SER A 265 -16.68 29.70 -9.16
C SER A 265 -15.79 29.45 -10.40
N VAL A 266 -14.47 29.61 -10.29
CA VAL A 266 -13.52 29.35 -11.39
C VAL A 266 -12.69 28.10 -11.17
N TRP A 267 -12.92 27.34 -10.09
CA TRP A 267 -12.16 26.13 -9.81
C TRP A 267 -12.47 25.01 -10.80
N THR A 268 -11.42 24.35 -11.27
CA THR A 268 -11.49 23.25 -12.25
C THR A 268 -10.71 22.02 -11.76
N GLN A 269 -10.70 20.93 -12.53
CA GLN A 269 -9.81 19.79 -12.27
C GLN A 269 -8.34 20.24 -12.11
N GLN A 270 -7.89 21.26 -12.84
CA GLN A 270 -6.53 21.77 -12.70
C GLN A 270 -6.29 22.38 -11.31
N THR A 271 -7.28 23.05 -10.74
CA THR A 271 -7.22 23.55 -9.35
C THR A 271 -7.06 22.39 -8.37
N LEU A 272 -7.78 21.29 -8.59
CA LEU A 272 -7.67 20.07 -7.78
C LEU A 272 -6.26 19.46 -7.84
N GLU A 273 -5.70 19.33 -9.04
CA GLU A 273 -4.34 18.83 -9.25
C GLU A 273 -3.29 19.73 -8.57
N GLN A 274 -3.48 21.05 -8.61
CA GLN A 274 -2.59 22.02 -7.96
C GLN A 274 -2.71 22.04 -6.42
N LEU A 275 -3.83 21.63 -5.85
CA LEU A 275 -3.98 21.45 -4.40
C LEU A 275 -3.13 20.27 -3.90
N GLY A 276 -2.87 19.27 -4.76
CA GLY A 276 -2.00 18.14 -4.45
C GLY A 276 -2.43 17.39 -3.20
N GLY A 277 -1.48 17.07 -2.30
CA GLY A 277 -1.76 16.31 -1.07
C GLY A 277 -2.76 16.96 -0.11
N LEU A 278 -2.98 18.28 -0.20
CA LEU A 278 -4.00 18.95 0.62
C LEU A 278 -5.41 18.45 0.33
N SER A 279 -5.69 18.04 -0.91
CA SER A 279 -7.00 17.52 -1.32
C SER A 279 -7.48 16.36 -0.43
N LEU A 280 -6.57 15.53 0.07
CA LEU A 280 -6.87 14.36 0.89
C LEU A 280 -7.44 14.70 2.28
N TYR A 281 -7.26 15.94 2.74
CA TYR A 281 -7.73 16.38 4.05
C TYR A 281 -9.06 17.14 4.01
N LEU A 282 -9.53 17.57 2.83
CA LEU A 282 -10.66 18.49 2.70
C LEU A 282 -12.01 17.78 2.89
N LYS A 283 -12.95 18.47 3.55
CA LYS A 283 -14.27 17.93 3.88
C LYS A 283 -15.22 17.94 2.67
N GLN A 284 -16.33 17.20 2.77
CA GLN A 284 -17.28 17.00 1.68
C GLN A 284 -17.87 18.31 1.13
N ASP A 285 -18.12 19.28 2.00
CA ASP A 285 -18.65 20.60 1.69
C ASP A 285 -17.70 21.44 0.81
N PHE A 286 -16.39 21.23 0.91
CA PHE A 286 -15.41 21.85 0.03
C PHE A 286 -15.65 21.46 -1.44
N TRP A 287 -16.00 20.20 -1.70
CA TRP A 287 -16.16 19.70 -3.07
C TRP A 287 -17.36 20.30 -3.79
N ALA A 288 -18.37 20.78 -3.06
CA ALA A 288 -19.50 21.53 -3.64
C ALA A 288 -19.07 22.88 -4.26
N SER A 289 -17.84 23.33 -4.00
CA SER A 289 -17.29 24.58 -4.55
C SER A 289 -16.73 24.43 -5.96
N PHE A 290 -16.45 23.21 -6.43
CA PHE A 290 -16.11 22.98 -7.82
C PHE A 290 -17.40 22.98 -8.62
N GLY A 291 -17.54 23.95 -9.53
CA GLY A 291 -18.78 24.14 -10.27
C GLY A 291 -19.24 22.83 -10.91
N THR A 292 -20.52 22.49 -10.73
CA THR A 292 -21.17 21.49 -11.57
C THR A 292 -21.04 21.97 -13.00
N VAL A 293 -20.23 21.27 -13.80
CA VAL A 293 -20.18 21.49 -15.23
C VAL A 293 -21.62 21.42 -15.73
N SER A 294 -22.09 22.48 -16.39
CA SER A 294 -23.45 22.48 -16.94
C SER A 294 -23.46 21.61 -18.19
N CYS A 295 -24.53 20.86 -18.40
CA CYS A 295 -24.67 20.03 -19.59
C CYS A 295 -24.74 20.92 -20.83
N THR A 296 -23.77 20.79 -21.73
CA THR A 296 -23.70 21.55 -22.99
C THR A 296 -23.76 20.67 -24.23
N VAL A 297 -23.35 19.40 -24.13
CA VAL A 297 -23.48 18.40 -25.21
C VAL A 297 -24.94 18.03 -25.47
N GLY A 298 -25.78 18.08 -24.42
CA GLY A 298 -27.18 17.69 -24.45
C GLY A 298 -27.45 16.54 -23.49
N ASN A 299 -28.65 16.49 -22.90
CA ASN A 299 -28.97 15.45 -21.92
C ASN A 299 -28.94 14.05 -22.56
N ILE A 300 -28.41 13.09 -21.82
CA ILE A 300 -28.41 11.69 -22.23
C ILE A 300 -29.85 11.18 -22.15
N THR A 301 -30.32 10.57 -23.24
CA THR A 301 -31.67 10.02 -23.40
C THR A 301 -31.62 8.62 -24.00
N ALA A 302 -32.77 7.94 -24.10
CA ALA A 302 -32.83 6.63 -24.73
C ALA A 302 -32.42 6.67 -26.21
N VAL A 303 -32.67 7.79 -26.90
CA VAL A 303 -32.25 8.02 -28.28
C VAL A 303 -30.74 8.11 -28.37
N THR A 304 -30.09 8.87 -27.47
CA THR A 304 -28.63 8.98 -27.48
C THR A 304 -27.97 7.64 -27.11
N ILE A 305 -28.51 6.90 -26.15
CA ILE A 305 -28.00 5.56 -25.81
C ILE A 305 -28.15 4.60 -27.00
N SER A 306 -29.22 4.70 -27.78
CA SER A 306 -29.43 3.81 -28.92
C SER A 306 -28.42 4.02 -30.06
N ASP A 307 -27.80 5.20 -30.14
CA ASP A 307 -26.79 5.53 -31.15
C ASP A 307 -25.48 4.74 -30.95
N ASP A 308 -24.93 4.17 -32.02
CA ASP A 308 -23.71 3.36 -31.97
C ASP A 308 -22.45 4.17 -31.63
N SER A 309 -22.49 5.49 -31.81
CA SER A 309 -21.40 6.40 -31.44
C SER A 309 -21.35 6.74 -29.95
N PHE A 310 -22.43 6.48 -29.20
CA PHE A 310 -22.45 6.72 -27.76
C PHE A 310 -21.45 5.82 -27.01
N PRO A 311 -20.65 6.34 -26.05
CA PRO A 311 -20.70 7.67 -25.44
C PRO A 311 -19.64 8.68 -25.94
N MET A 312 -19.16 8.59 -27.18
CA MET A 312 -17.97 9.33 -27.65
C MET A 312 -18.05 10.86 -27.58
N ASP A 313 -19.24 11.45 -27.65
CA ASP A 313 -19.44 12.91 -27.58
C ASP A 313 -19.30 13.46 -26.15
N TYR A 314 -19.20 12.59 -25.14
CA TYR A 314 -19.16 12.97 -23.73
C TYR A 314 -17.79 12.66 -23.13
N ASP A 315 -17.06 13.71 -22.77
CA ASP A 315 -15.99 13.56 -21.78
C ASP A 315 -16.58 13.28 -20.39
N SER A 316 -15.73 12.95 -19.42
CA SER A 316 -16.18 12.60 -18.06
C SER A 316 -16.99 13.70 -17.39
N ALA A 317 -16.65 14.97 -17.62
CA ALA A 317 -17.36 16.09 -17.01
C ALA A 317 -18.72 16.32 -17.65
N GLN A 318 -18.81 16.28 -18.99
CA GLN A 318 -20.07 16.38 -19.72
C GLN A 318 -20.96 15.16 -19.49
N PHE A 319 -20.40 13.95 -19.38
CA PHE A 319 -21.17 12.76 -19.07
C PHE A 319 -21.82 12.86 -17.69
N ASP A 320 -21.09 13.28 -16.67
CA ASP A 320 -21.65 13.51 -15.33
C ASP A 320 -22.71 14.63 -15.34
N ALA A 321 -22.44 15.73 -16.04
CA ALA A 321 -23.37 16.84 -16.17
C ALA A 321 -24.67 16.49 -16.89
N CYS A 322 -24.59 15.69 -17.97
CA CYS A 322 -25.69 15.39 -18.88
C CYS A 322 -26.44 14.09 -18.55
N LEU A 323 -25.90 13.26 -17.66
CA LEU A 323 -26.58 12.07 -17.15
C LEU A 323 -27.47 12.45 -15.96
N ASP A 324 -28.75 12.65 -16.24
CA ASP A 324 -29.76 12.88 -15.21
C ASP A 324 -29.92 11.64 -14.30
N SER A 325 -30.04 11.89 -12.98
CA SER A 325 -30.09 10.82 -11.98
C SER A 325 -31.42 10.05 -12.01
N SER A 326 -32.53 10.71 -12.37
CA SER A 326 -33.81 10.02 -12.53
C SER A 326 -33.84 9.18 -13.80
N PHE A 327 -33.22 9.66 -14.88
CA PHE A 327 -33.09 8.92 -16.13
C PHE A 327 -32.20 7.67 -16.00
N LEU A 328 -31.12 7.78 -15.21
CA LEU A 328 -30.17 6.70 -14.96
C LEU A 328 -30.85 5.41 -14.48
N THR A 329 -31.70 5.47 -13.46
CA THR A 329 -32.30 4.26 -12.86
C THR A 329 -33.20 3.51 -13.84
N TYR A 330 -33.99 4.22 -14.65
CA TYR A 330 -34.85 3.58 -15.64
C TYR A 330 -34.09 3.00 -16.85
N ASN A 331 -32.86 3.45 -17.10
CA ASN A 331 -32.10 3.10 -18.31
C ASN A 331 -30.74 2.46 -18.00
N LEU A 332 -30.54 2.00 -16.75
CA LEU A 332 -29.24 1.50 -16.29
C LEU A 332 -28.71 0.38 -17.18
N ALA A 333 -29.56 -0.57 -17.56
CA ALA A 333 -29.18 -1.70 -18.43
C ALA A 333 -28.61 -1.25 -19.78
N GLY A 334 -29.22 -0.24 -20.42
CA GLY A 334 -28.74 0.29 -21.70
C GLY A 334 -27.41 1.04 -21.56
N LEU A 335 -27.26 1.77 -20.45
CA LEU A 335 -26.02 2.49 -20.13
C LEU A 335 -24.86 1.53 -19.86
N THR A 336 -25.04 0.56 -18.96
CA THR A 336 -23.96 -0.36 -18.55
C THR A 336 -23.54 -1.32 -19.65
N GLN A 337 -24.39 -1.55 -20.65
CA GLN A 337 -24.04 -2.32 -21.85
C GLN A 337 -23.14 -1.55 -22.82
N LYS A 338 -23.34 -0.23 -22.97
CA LYS A 338 -22.56 0.59 -23.93
C LYS A 338 -21.35 1.29 -23.32
N VAL A 339 -21.42 1.66 -22.04
CA VAL A 339 -20.35 2.42 -21.39
C VAL A 339 -19.26 1.48 -20.88
N LEU A 340 -18.16 1.40 -21.63
CA LEU A 340 -16.97 0.59 -21.28
C LEU A 340 -15.81 1.42 -20.71
N ASP A 341 -15.84 2.74 -20.88
CA ASP A 341 -14.81 3.62 -20.33
C ASP A 341 -14.91 3.66 -18.79
N THR A 342 -13.79 3.40 -18.12
CA THR A 342 -13.73 3.28 -16.65
C THR A 342 -14.08 4.58 -15.92
N SER A 343 -13.77 5.76 -16.47
CA SER A 343 -14.11 7.02 -15.82
C SER A 343 -15.62 7.27 -15.90
N LEU A 344 -16.25 6.92 -17.03
CA LEU A 344 -17.70 7.03 -17.20
C LEU A 344 -18.46 5.99 -16.36
N GLN A 345 -17.95 4.75 -16.27
CA GLN A 345 -18.49 3.74 -15.36
C GLN A 345 -18.41 4.19 -13.90
N THR A 346 -17.31 4.84 -13.51
CA THR A 346 -17.16 5.40 -12.16
C THR A 346 -18.22 6.47 -11.89
N ILE A 347 -18.55 7.31 -12.88
CA ILE A 347 -19.64 8.30 -12.77
C ILE A 347 -21.00 7.61 -12.60
N ILE A 348 -21.30 6.60 -13.41
CA ILE A 348 -22.55 5.80 -13.27
C ILE A 348 -22.67 5.28 -11.84
N LEU A 349 -21.63 4.62 -11.34
CA LEU A 349 -21.65 4.03 -10.00
C LEU A 349 -21.77 5.11 -8.91
N ASN A 350 -21.09 6.24 -9.04
CA ASN A 350 -21.17 7.34 -8.07
C ASN A 350 -22.57 7.95 -8.01
N LYS A 351 -23.24 8.16 -9.15
CA LYS A 351 -24.64 8.64 -9.18
C LYS A 351 -25.59 7.63 -8.55
N LEU A 352 -25.42 6.33 -8.84
CA LEU A 352 -26.21 5.29 -8.18
C LEU A 352 -26.00 5.32 -6.64
N LYS A 353 -24.78 5.52 -6.15
CA LYS A 353 -24.51 5.66 -4.71
C LYS A 353 -25.23 6.87 -4.09
N GLN A 354 -25.33 7.98 -4.81
CA GLN A 354 -26.07 9.16 -4.34
C GLN A 354 -27.58 8.87 -4.23
N LEU A 355 -28.13 8.09 -5.16
CA LEU A 355 -29.55 7.69 -5.16
C LEU A 355 -29.88 6.62 -4.12
N TYR A 356 -28.91 5.74 -3.83
CA TYR A 356 -29.06 4.62 -2.90
C TYR A 356 -28.02 4.69 -1.78
N PRO A 357 -28.13 5.67 -0.85
CA PRO A 357 -27.13 5.86 0.22
C PRO A 357 -27.03 4.67 1.18
N SER A 358 -28.10 3.85 1.27
CA SER A 358 -28.13 2.62 2.09
C SER A 358 -27.68 1.36 1.33
N GLY A 359 -27.16 1.51 0.10
CA GLY A 359 -26.72 0.41 -0.75
C GLY A 359 -27.70 0.06 -1.88
N LEU A 360 -27.15 -0.50 -2.96
CA LEU A 360 -27.89 -0.81 -4.18
C LEU A 360 -28.88 -1.96 -3.96
N PRO A 361 -30.16 -1.82 -4.38
CA PRO A 361 -31.10 -2.91 -4.38
C PRO A 361 -30.72 -3.95 -5.45
N GLU A 362 -31.16 -5.19 -5.26
CA GLU A 362 -30.70 -6.33 -6.07
C GLU A 362 -31.00 -6.16 -7.56
N SER A 363 -32.14 -5.53 -7.90
CA SER A 363 -32.53 -5.23 -9.29
C SER A 363 -31.51 -4.35 -10.01
N GLU A 364 -30.88 -3.40 -9.31
CA GLU A 364 -29.86 -2.53 -9.92
C GLU A 364 -28.50 -3.24 -9.98
N VAL A 365 -28.17 -4.01 -8.94
CA VAL A 365 -26.91 -4.79 -8.88
C VAL A 365 -26.79 -5.75 -10.06
N GLN A 366 -27.89 -6.42 -10.43
CA GLN A 366 -27.93 -7.34 -11.57
C GLN A 366 -27.65 -6.67 -12.91
N LEU A 367 -27.87 -5.36 -13.02
CA LEU A 367 -27.69 -4.58 -14.26
C LEU A 367 -26.31 -3.93 -14.38
N LEU A 368 -25.44 -4.02 -13.36
CA LEU A 368 -24.18 -3.28 -13.35
C LEU A 368 -23.17 -3.76 -14.42
N GLY A 369 -23.15 -5.05 -14.76
CA GLY A 369 -22.17 -5.61 -15.68
C GLY A 369 -20.72 -5.23 -15.30
N SER A 370 -19.95 -4.72 -16.26
CA SER A 370 -18.58 -4.23 -16.05
C SER A 370 -18.48 -3.00 -15.12
N THR A 371 -19.54 -2.20 -15.01
CA THR A 371 -19.59 -1.06 -14.08
C THR A 371 -19.42 -1.50 -12.62
N SER A 372 -19.80 -2.75 -12.30
CA SER A 372 -19.60 -3.31 -10.96
C SER A 372 -18.13 -3.28 -10.53
N ARG A 373 -17.18 -3.37 -11.46
CA ARG A 373 -15.73 -3.39 -11.17
C ARG A 373 -15.19 -2.07 -10.61
N MET A 374 -15.91 -0.96 -10.79
CA MET A 374 -15.53 0.34 -10.24
C MET A 374 -15.81 0.44 -8.73
N ALA A 375 -16.51 -0.55 -8.15
CA ALA A 375 -16.89 -0.55 -6.75
C ALA A 375 -15.76 -0.97 -5.81
N SER A 376 -15.59 -0.27 -4.70
CA SER A 376 -14.72 -0.73 -3.61
C SER A 376 -15.37 -1.90 -2.83
N ALA A 377 -14.57 -2.62 -2.05
CA ALA A 377 -15.11 -3.64 -1.13
C ALA A 377 -16.12 -3.04 -0.12
N ALA A 378 -15.92 -1.78 0.28
CA ALA A 378 -16.85 -1.05 1.14
C ALA A 378 -18.19 -0.78 0.44
N ASP A 379 -18.17 -0.40 -0.84
CA ASP A 379 -19.40 -0.22 -1.63
C ASP A 379 -20.17 -1.54 -1.75
N ILE A 380 -19.47 -2.63 -2.11
CA ILE A 380 -20.05 -3.96 -2.30
C ILE A 380 -20.72 -4.47 -1.02
N SER A 381 -20.14 -4.18 0.15
CA SER A 381 -20.70 -4.61 1.44
C SER A 381 -22.12 -4.10 1.70
N GLN A 382 -22.52 -3.01 1.04
CA GLN A 382 -23.85 -2.41 1.17
C GLN A 382 -24.86 -2.95 0.16
N TRP A 383 -24.43 -3.65 -0.89
CA TRP A 383 -25.32 -4.12 -1.96
C TRP A 383 -26.26 -5.22 -1.49
N ASN A 384 -27.42 -5.37 -2.13
CA ASN A 384 -28.28 -6.52 -1.90
C ASN A 384 -27.95 -7.64 -2.89
N ILE A 385 -27.27 -8.68 -2.41
CA ILE A 385 -26.87 -9.86 -3.20
C ILE A 385 -27.51 -11.07 -2.52
N THR A 386 -28.70 -11.47 -2.94
CA THR A 386 -29.45 -12.52 -2.23
C THR A 386 -29.58 -13.81 -3.03
N THR A 387 -29.64 -13.71 -4.36
CA THR A 387 -29.84 -14.84 -5.25
C THR A 387 -28.53 -15.34 -5.88
N THR A 388 -28.51 -16.62 -6.23
CA THR A 388 -27.39 -17.26 -6.95
C THR A 388 -27.20 -16.64 -8.34
N ASP A 389 -28.26 -16.14 -8.98
CA ASP A 389 -28.21 -15.43 -10.26
C ASP A 389 -27.45 -14.10 -10.15
N THR A 390 -27.71 -13.31 -9.09
CA THR A 390 -26.96 -12.07 -8.82
C THR A 390 -25.49 -12.36 -8.53
N LEU A 391 -25.20 -13.42 -7.76
CA LEU A 391 -23.83 -13.86 -7.50
C LEU A 391 -23.12 -14.24 -8.81
N SER A 392 -23.81 -14.97 -9.69
CA SER A 392 -23.30 -15.37 -11.01
C SER A 392 -23.02 -14.18 -11.91
N SER A 393 -23.93 -13.21 -11.99
CA SER A 393 -23.75 -11.98 -12.79
C SER A 393 -22.53 -11.18 -12.32
N LEU A 394 -22.38 -11.01 -11.00
CA LEU A 394 -21.25 -10.26 -10.45
C LEU A 394 -19.90 -10.96 -10.68
N LEU A 395 -19.84 -12.28 -10.50
CA LEU A 395 -18.61 -13.05 -10.65
C LEU A 395 -18.31 -13.52 -12.08
N ASP A 396 -19.10 -13.07 -13.07
CA ASP A 396 -18.82 -13.32 -14.49
C ASP A 396 -17.48 -12.69 -14.88
N SER A 397 -16.55 -13.53 -15.35
CA SER A 397 -15.21 -13.13 -15.77
C SER A 397 -15.17 -12.26 -17.03
N THR A 398 -16.24 -12.23 -17.84
CA THR A 398 -16.34 -11.41 -19.06
C THR A 398 -16.35 -9.91 -18.74
N TYR A 399 -16.80 -9.54 -17.54
CA TYR A 399 -16.82 -8.16 -17.05
C TYR A 399 -15.50 -7.70 -16.41
N GLY A 400 -14.44 -8.51 -16.50
CA GLY A 400 -13.14 -8.23 -15.91
C GLY A 400 -12.94 -8.91 -14.56
N VAL A 401 -11.73 -8.82 -14.04
CA VAL A 401 -11.29 -9.57 -12.86
C VAL A 401 -11.50 -8.75 -11.59
N TRP A 402 -12.14 -9.33 -10.59
CA TRP A 402 -12.19 -8.75 -9.25
C TRP A 402 -10.86 -8.89 -8.53
N THR A 403 -10.52 -7.91 -7.70
CA THR A 403 -9.48 -8.09 -6.68
C THR A 403 -9.91 -9.13 -5.64
N SER A 404 -8.94 -9.64 -4.88
CA SER A 404 -9.24 -10.57 -3.77
C SER A 404 -10.22 -9.97 -2.77
N ASP A 405 -10.04 -8.69 -2.40
CA ASP A 405 -10.92 -8.04 -1.42
C ASP A 405 -12.34 -7.81 -1.95
N GLN A 406 -12.47 -7.42 -3.22
CA GLN A 406 -13.79 -7.26 -3.85
C GLN A 406 -14.53 -8.59 -4.00
N SER A 407 -13.86 -9.64 -4.51
CA SER A 407 -14.48 -10.97 -4.63
C SER A 407 -14.89 -11.53 -3.27
N LYS A 408 -14.06 -11.34 -2.23
CA LYS A 408 -14.41 -11.68 -0.85
C LYS A 408 -15.65 -10.92 -0.40
N ALA A 409 -15.74 -9.61 -0.66
CA ALA A 409 -16.90 -8.81 -0.29
C ALA A 409 -18.19 -9.28 -0.97
N VAL A 410 -18.15 -9.59 -2.28
CA VAL A 410 -19.30 -10.13 -3.03
C VAL A 410 -19.80 -11.44 -2.40
N ILE A 411 -18.89 -12.40 -2.16
CA ILE A 411 -19.26 -13.72 -1.64
C ILE A 411 -19.74 -13.61 -0.19
N MET A 412 -19.06 -12.85 0.65
CA MET A 412 -19.46 -12.67 2.05
C MET A 412 -20.81 -11.96 2.16
N ARG A 413 -21.12 -11.03 1.25
CA ARG A 413 -22.43 -10.39 1.23
C ARG A 413 -23.53 -11.39 0.86
N TYR A 414 -23.32 -12.24 -0.15
CA TYR A 414 -24.24 -13.33 -0.48
C TYR A 414 -24.46 -14.30 0.70
N LEU A 415 -23.38 -14.71 1.38
CA LEU A 415 -23.44 -15.63 2.53
C LEU A 415 -24.04 -15.00 3.79
N SER A 416 -24.17 -13.66 3.86
CA SER A 416 -24.81 -12.97 4.98
C SER A 416 -26.34 -13.14 5.00
N VAL A 417 -26.93 -13.58 3.89
CA VAL A 417 -28.37 -13.81 3.77
C VAL A 417 -28.71 -15.19 4.35
N THR A 418 -29.67 -15.21 5.28
CA THR A 418 -30.12 -16.45 5.93
C THR A 418 -30.54 -17.49 4.90
N GLY A 419 -29.93 -18.67 4.96
CA GLY A 419 -30.20 -19.79 4.07
C GLY A 419 -29.18 -19.96 2.93
N ASN A 420 -28.40 -18.93 2.62
CA ASN A 420 -27.35 -19.03 1.62
C ASN A 420 -26.13 -19.79 2.17
N THR A 421 -25.56 -20.67 1.35
CA THR A 421 -24.41 -21.50 1.71
C THR A 421 -23.48 -21.68 0.51
N LEU A 422 -22.26 -22.20 0.73
CA LEU A 422 -21.36 -22.57 -0.36
C LEU A 422 -21.70 -23.97 -0.89
N GLY A 423 -22.84 -24.07 -1.57
CA GLY A 423 -23.32 -25.26 -2.24
C GLY A 423 -22.61 -25.52 -3.58
N THR A 424 -23.01 -26.59 -4.27
CA THR A 424 -22.42 -26.98 -5.56
C THR A 424 -22.51 -25.87 -6.61
N ALA A 425 -23.67 -25.21 -6.71
CA ALA A 425 -23.90 -24.15 -7.68
C ALA A 425 -23.01 -22.94 -7.39
N GLU A 426 -22.93 -22.53 -6.12
CA GLU A 426 -22.13 -21.40 -5.67
C GLU A 426 -20.64 -21.67 -5.89
N LEU A 427 -20.15 -22.88 -5.60
CA LEU A 427 -18.76 -23.26 -5.86
C LEU A 427 -18.41 -23.19 -7.35
N ASN A 428 -19.33 -23.59 -8.23
CA ASN A 428 -19.15 -23.52 -9.67
C ASN A 428 -19.09 -22.07 -10.18
N ILE A 429 -19.87 -21.18 -9.57
CA ILE A 429 -19.90 -19.75 -9.89
C ILE A 429 -18.63 -19.05 -9.38
N ILE A 430 -18.26 -19.32 -8.12
CA ILE A 430 -17.15 -18.64 -7.44
C ILE A 430 -15.80 -19.01 -8.07
N GLY A 431 -15.62 -20.28 -8.47
CA GLY A 431 -14.44 -20.73 -9.20
C GLY A 431 -13.13 -20.38 -8.48
N SER A 432 -12.25 -19.65 -9.16
CA SER A 432 -10.95 -19.22 -8.60
C SER A 432 -11.07 -18.20 -7.47
N SER A 433 -12.20 -17.50 -7.35
CA SER A 433 -12.46 -16.55 -6.26
C SER A 433 -12.62 -17.24 -4.91
N VAL A 434 -12.67 -18.57 -4.86
CA VAL A 434 -12.68 -19.34 -3.60
C VAL A 434 -11.44 -19.03 -2.75
N CYS A 435 -10.33 -18.65 -3.38
CA CYS A 435 -9.08 -18.30 -2.71
C CYS A 435 -9.11 -16.94 -2.01
N SER A 436 -10.17 -16.12 -2.17
CA SER A 436 -10.32 -14.89 -1.40
C SER A 436 -10.97 -15.10 -0.03
N LEU A 437 -11.50 -16.29 0.24
CA LEU A 437 -12.24 -16.60 1.45
C LEU A 437 -11.33 -17.03 2.60
N ASP A 438 -11.73 -16.66 3.82
CA ASP A 438 -11.03 -17.10 5.02
C ASP A 438 -11.22 -18.59 5.26
N VAL A 439 -10.24 -19.23 5.88
CA VAL A 439 -10.29 -20.66 6.23
C VAL A 439 -11.53 -21.02 7.06
N SER A 440 -12.01 -20.12 7.92
CA SER A 440 -13.24 -20.30 8.70
C SER A 440 -14.49 -20.44 7.83
N VAL A 441 -14.56 -19.69 6.73
CA VAL A 441 -15.67 -19.74 5.76
C VAL A 441 -15.56 -21.01 4.92
N LEU A 442 -14.36 -21.35 4.46
CA LEU A 442 -14.11 -22.56 3.65
C LEU A 442 -14.48 -23.85 4.38
N LYS A 443 -14.33 -23.90 5.71
CA LYS A 443 -14.72 -25.04 6.55
C LYS A 443 -16.23 -25.33 6.52
N ASN A 444 -17.06 -24.38 6.11
CA ASN A 444 -18.50 -24.57 6.01
C ASN A 444 -18.93 -25.29 4.71
N ILE A 445 -18.00 -25.51 3.77
CA ILE A 445 -18.28 -26.28 2.56
C ILE A 445 -18.48 -27.75 2.93
N THR A 446 -19.60 -28.34 2.49
CA THR A 446 -19.88 -29.76 2.73
C THR A 446 -19.14 -30.66 1.75
N ALA A 447 -18.87 -31.90 2.17
CA ALA A 447 -18.26 -32.91 1.31
C ALA A 447 -19.10 -33.18 0.05
N ASP A 448 -20.43 -33.24 0.17
CA ASP A 448 -21.33 -33.50 -0.96
C ASP A 448 -21.37 -32.34 -1.96
N SER A 449 -21.34 -31.09 -1.46
CA SER A 449 -21.26 -29.90 -2.32
C SER A 449 -19.98 -29.89 -3.15
N LEU A 450 -18.84 -30.17 -2.51
CA LEU A 450 -17.55 -30.20 -3.20
C LEU A 450 -17.43 -31.39 -4.16
N LYS A 451 -17.99 -32.55 -3.80
CA LYS A 451 -18.00 -33.76 -4.63
C LYS A 451 -18.60 -33.52 -6.02
N SER A 452 -19.65 -32.71 -6.07
CA SER A 452 -20.47 -32.47 -7.27
C SER A 452 -20.08 -31.20 -8.02
N ALA A 453 -19.15 -30.41 -7.47
CA ALA A 453 -18.66 -29.18 -8.08
C ALA A 453 -17.63 -29.48 -9.19
N ASN A 454 -17.48 -28.51 -10.09
CA ASN A 454 -16.40 -28.47 -11.06
C ASN A 454 -15.05 -28.38 -10.34
N ALA A 455 -13.98 -28.80 -11.03
CA ALA A 455 -12.64 -28.69 -10.48
C ALA A 455 -12.30 -27.23 -10.16
N LEU A 456 -12.11 -26.93 -8.87
CA LEU A 456 -11.76 -25.59 -8.41
C LEU A 456 -10.32 -25.24 -8.81
N ASN A 457 -10.12 -24.02 -9.30
CA ASN A 457 -8.78 -23.48 -9.55
C ASN A 457 -8.20 -22.89 -8.26
N LEU A 458 -7.28 -23.62 -7.64
CA LEU A 458 -6.68 -23.24 -6.36
C LEU A 458 -5.30 -22.59 -6.51
N THR A 459 -4.92 -22.15 -7.71
CA THR A 459 -3.55 -21.65 -7.98
C THR A 459 -3.12 -20.57 -7.00
N ASN A 460 -4.02 -19.60 -6.74
CA ASN A 460 -3.78 -18.43 -5.89
C ASN A 460 -4.09 -18.65 -4.40
N CYS A 461 -4.53 -19.85 -4.01
CA CYS A 461 -4.86 -20.15 -2.62
C CYS A 461 -3.58 -20.32 -1.79
N SER A 462 -3.64 -19.84 -0.54
CA SER A 462 -2.63 -20.10 0.49
C SER A 462 -2.54 -21.59 0.83
N VAL A 463 -1.47 -21.98 1.52
CA VAL A 463 -1.27 -23.37 1.96
C VAL A 463 -2.42 -23.80 2.87
N ASP A 464 -2.83 -22.96 3.82
CA ASP A 464 -3.91 -23.28 4.77
C ASP A 464 -5.27 -23.45 4.10
N GLN A 465 -5.57 -22.61 3.09
CA GLN A 465 -6.79 -22.74 2.28
C GLN A 465 -6.78 -24.05 1.50
N LYS A 466 -5.66 -24.38 0.84
CA LYS A 466 -5.48 -25.65 0.11
C LYS A 466 -5.62 -26.85 1.03
N THR A 467 -4.98 -26.84 2.20
CA THR A 467 -5.08 -27.93 3.19
C THR A 467 -6.52 -28.13 3.67
N THR A 468 -7.26 -27.03 3.89
CA THR A 468 -8.67 -27.07 4.29
C THR A 468 -9.53 -27.71 3.21
N LEU A 469 -9.42 -27.24 1.96
CA LEU A 469 -10.17 -27.76 0.82
C LEU A 469 -9.78 -29.21 0.49
N TYR A 470 -8.50 -29.56 0.57
CA TYR A 470 -8.01 -30.93 0.42
C TYR A 470 -8.65 -31.88 1.44
N THR A 471 -8.76 -31.46 2.70
CA THR A 471 -9.35 -32.30 3.75
C THR A 471 -10.81 -32.61 3.43
N ILE A 472 -11.57 -31.61 2.98
CA ILE A 472 -12.96 -31.77 2.56
C ILE A 472 -13.05 -32.69 1.33
N ALA A 473 -12.23 -32.44 0.29
CA ALA A 473 -12.18 -33.24 -0.93
C ALA A 473 -11.78 -34.71 -0.68
N ASN A 474 -10.79 -34.94 0.18
CA ASN A 474 -10.34 -36.29 0.52
C ASN A 474 -11.44 -37.09 1.24
N SER A 475 -12.30 -36.42 2.02
CA SER A 475 -13.47 -37.05 2.63
C SER A 475 -14.58 -37.34 1.62
N SER A 476 -14.81 -36.43 0.66
CA SER A 476 -15.88 -36.55 -0.33
C SER A 476 -15.64 -37.67 -1.35
N TYR A 477 -14.37 -37.93 -1.68
CA TYR A 477 -13.97 -38.98 -2.63
C TYR A 477 -13.53 -40.29 -1.97
N TYR A 478 -13.88 -40.52 -0.69
CA TYR A 478 -13.46 -41.70 0.06
C TYR A 478 -13.77 -43.03 -0.67
N SER A 479 -14.94 -43.14 -1.30
CA SER A 479 -15.35 -44.35 -2.03
C SER A 479 -14.54 -44.63 -3.30
N GLN A 480 -13.83 -43.64 -3.83
CA GLN A 480 -13.02 -43.77 -5.05
C GLN A 480 -11.58 -44.22 -4.75
N ARG A 481 -11.17 -44.30 -3.48
CA ARG A 481 -9.80 -44.68 -3.08
C ARG A 481 -9.37 -46.06 -3.56
N SER A 482 -10.32 -46.97 -3.83
CA SER A 482 -10.05 -48.29 -4.39
C SER A 482 -9.52 -48.23 -5.83
N VAL A 483 -9.79 -47.13 -6.55
CA VAL A 483 -9.33 -46.91 -7.93
C VAL A 483 -8.33 -45.75 -7.94
N SER A 484 -7.05 -46.07 -7.80
CA SER A 484 -5.97 -45.09 -7.63
C SER A 484 -5.93 -44.00 -8.71
N SER A 485 -6.24 -44.33 -9.97
CA SER A 485 -6.24 -43.37 -11.08
C SER A 485 -7.39 -42.36 -10.97
N THR A 486 -8.62 -42.84 -10.74
CA THR A 486 -9.81 -42.02 -10.58
C THR A 486 -9.70 -41.12 -9.35
N PHE A 487 -9.25 -41.66 -8.23
CA PHE A 487 -9.04 -40.88 -7.01
C PHE A 487 -7.97 -39.79 -7.21
N TYR A 488 -6.86 -40.12 -7.86
CA TYR A 488 -5.80 -39.15 -8.14
C TYR A 488 -6.30 -38.01 -9.05
N GLN A 489 -7.06 -38.33 -10.10
CA GLN A 489 -7.65 -37.31 -10.99
C GLN A 489 -8.53 -36.32 -10.22
N LEU A 490 -9.43 -36.84 -9.36
CA LEU A 490 -10.36 -36.03 -8.57
C LEU A 490 -9.66 -35.16 -7.52
N ILE A 491 -8.59 -35.65 -6.90
CA ILE A 491 -7.91 -34.94 -5.80
C ILE A 491 -6.77 -34.01 -6.30
N SER A 492 -6.32 -34.19 -7.54
CA SER A 492 -5.09 -33.57 -8.06
C SER A 492 -5.05 -32.04 -7.94
N SER A 493 -6.16 -31.34 -8.18
CA SER A 493 -6.25 -29.88 -8.07
C SER A 493 -6.10 -29.36 -6.62
N TYR A 494 -6.30 -30.23 -5.63
CA TYR A 494 -6.24 -29.91 -4.20
C TYR A 494 -4.88 -30.21 -3.57
N LEU A 495 -3.97 -30.93 -4.26
CA LEU A 495 -2.73 -31.43 -3.66
C LEU A 495 -1.67 -30.36 -3.38
N GLY A 496 -1.68 -29.24 -4.11
CA GLY A 496 -0.60 -28.25 -4.06
C GLY A 496 0.78 -28.83 -4.44
N ASN A 497 1.73 -28.01 -4.87
CA ASN A 497 3.07 -28.49 -5.25
C ASN A 497 3.95 -28.92 -4.05
N SER A 498 3.36 -29.31 -2.91
CA SER A 498 4.05 -29.60 -1.66
C SER A 498 3.76 -30.98 -1.06
N HIS A 499 3.20 -31.92 -1.83
CA HIS A 499 3.16 -33.33 -1.43
C HIS A 499 4.04 -34.17 -2.36
N THR A 500 5.32 -34.29 -1.99
CA THR A 500 6.06 -35.51 -2.36
C THR A 500 5.27 -36.69 -1.81
N PRO A 501 4.85 -37.67 -2.65
CA PRO A 501 4.15 -38.82 -2.15
C PRO A 501 5.10 -39.57 -1.21
N VAL A 502 4.79 -39.57 0.08
CA VAL A 502 5.33 -40.59 0.99
C VAL A 502 4.73 -41.90 0.50
N HIS A 503 5.47 -42.61 -0.34
CA HIS A 503 5.21 -44.01 -0.62
C HIS A 503 5.22 -44.75 0.72
N ARG A 504 4.04 -44.94 1.34
CA ARG A 504 3.83 -46.12 2.17
C ARG A 504 3.96 -47.31 1.23
N LYS A 505 5.13 -47.94 1.24
CA LYS A 505 5.30 -49.29 0.71
C LYS A 505 4.27 -50.19 1.42
N HIS A 506 3.14 -50.44 0.77
CA HIS A 506 2.41 -51.67 1.01
C HIS A 506 3.28 -52.79 0.46
N THR A 507 3.96 -53.51 1.36
CA THR A 507 4.57 -54.80 1.07
C THR A 507 3.47 -55.74 0.57
N CYS A 508 3.47 -55.99 -0.72
CA CYS A 508 2.75 -57.10 -1.32
C CYS A 508 3.65 -58.33 -1.13
N THR A 509 3.36 -59.15 -0.12
CA THR A 509 4.04 -60.42 0.08
C THR A 509 3.37 -61.43 -0.86
N THR A 510 4.11 -61.83 -1.88
CA THR A 510 3.79 -62.90 -2.82
C THR A 510 3.65 -64.24 -2.08
N LEU A 511 2.47 -64.85 -2.19
CA LEU A 511 2.24 -66.28 -1.94
C LEU A 511 2.53 -67.02 -3.26
N ILE A 512 3.64 -67.76 -3.32
CA ILE A 512 3.86 -68.80 -4.33
C ILE A 512 4.39 -70.06 -3.65
N HIS A 513 3.54 -71.09 -3.69
CA HIS A 513 3.75 -72.54 -3.69
C HIS A 513 4.58 -73.26 -2.61
N GLN A 514 3.88 -74.18 -1.91
CA GLN A 514 4.37 -75.52 -1.61
C GLN A 514 3.34 -76.58 -2.10
N PRO A 515 3.77 -77.82 -2.39
CA PRO A 515 3.04 -78.79 -3.21
C PRO A 515 2.13 -79.74 -2.41
N LEU A 516 1.17 -80.35 -3.12
CA LEU A 516 0.21 -81.36 -2.65
C LEU A 516 0.90 -82.63 -2.10
N PRO A 517 0.29 -83.31 -1.11
CA PRO A 517 0.79 -84.56 -0.56
C PRO A 517 0.29 -85.79 -1.34
N ALA A 518 1.04 -86.89 -1.23
CA ALA A 518 0.55 -88.25 -1.44
C ALA A 518 0.04 -88.83 -0.10
#